data_AF-A0A4P6YWU9-F1
#
_entry.id   AF-A0A4P6YWU9-F1
#
_cell.length_a   1.000
_cell.length_b   1.000
_cell.length_c   1.000
_cell.angle_alpha   90.00
_cell.angle_beta   90.00
_cell.angle_gamma   90.00
#
_symmetry.space_group_name_H-M   'P 1'
#
loop_
_entity.id
_entity.type
_entity.pdbx_description
1 polymer ?
#
loop_
_entity_poly.entity_id
_entity_poly.type
_entity_poly.pdbx_seq_one_letter_code
_entity_poly.pdbx_strand_id
1 'polypeptide(L)'
;MDEELETLDVENDEDVDGNEYQKPVVTSTHKKQTQQYQKFGSTDSISITDTDDTVIEYKFQFPGVEETVTLKDNAKSADGVFIWHDYYKSIMDVVLVSPRTDFDYWENHKGFGQVMEAGVDFLERFLYE
;
A
#
# COMPACT_ATOMS: atom_id res chain seq x y z
N MET A 1 69.05 12.73 -0.09
CA MET A 1 67.72 12.82 -0.72
C MET A 1 67.00 11.57 -0.31
N ASP A 2 66.57 11.65 0.94
CA ASP A 2 65.63 10.79 1.61
C ASP A 2 64.27 10.94 0.93
N GLU A 3 63.65 9.83 0.58
CA GLU A 3 62.19 9.71 0.57
C GLU A 3 61.88 8.32 1.13
N GLU A 4 61.58 8.32 2.43
CA GLU A 4 60.97 7.22 3.16
C GLU A 4 59.62 6.88 2.52
N LEU A 5 59.39 5.61 2.21
CA LEU A 5 58.04 5.06 2.16
C LEU A 5 57.95 3.98 3.23
N GLU A 6 57.46 4.44 4.38
CA GLU A 6 57.08 3.67 5.55
C GLU A 6 55.92 2.72 5.20
N THR A 7 56.05 1.46 5.59
CA THR A 7 55.01 0.42 5.47
C THR A 7 53.94 0.60 6.55
N LEU A 8 52.67 0.49 6.18
CA LEU A 8 51.58 0.22 7.12
C LEU A 8 50.71 -0.91 6.57
N ASP A 9 50.99 -2.13 7.05
CA ASP A 9 49.98 -3.18 7.19
C ASP A 9 49.00 -2.77 8.28
N VAL A 10 47.71 -2.69 7.93
CA VAL A 10 46.62 -2.73 8.90
C VAL A 10 45.56 -3.68 8.35
N GLU A 11 45.64 -4.94 8.79
CA GLU A 11 44.47 -5.79 8.93
C GLU A 11 43.54 -5.18 9.99
N ASN A 12 42.27 -5.03 9.66
CA ASN A 12 41.18 -5.08 10.64
C ASN A 12 39.92 -5.58 9.94
N ASP A 13 39.66 -6.86 10.13
CA ASP A 13 38.33 -7.47 10.20
C ASP A 13 37.51 -6.74 11.28
N GLU A 14 36.38 -6.13 10.88
CA GLU A 14 35.20 -6.08 11.74
C GLU A 14 33.94 -6.23 10.87
N ASP A 15 33.26 -7.36 11.09
CA ASP A 15 31.89 -7.62 10.68
C ASP A 15 30.96 -6.45 11.02
N VAL A 16 30.25 -5.93 10.03
CA VAL A 16 28.98 -5.22 10.26
C VAL A 16 27.86 -6.03 9.62
N ASP A 17 27.39 -6.97 10.45
CA ASP A 17 26.10 -7.63 10.37
C ASP A 17 24.95 -6.61 10.23
N GLY A 18 23.97 -6.99 9.40
CA GLY A 18 22.57 -6.71 9.70
C GLY A 18 22.04 -5.28 9.46
N ASN A 19 21.64 -5.00 8.22
CA ASN A 19 20.26 -4.53 8.02
C ASN A 19 19.77 -4.89 6.62
N GLU A 20 19.59 -6.19 6.40
CA GLU A 20 18.62 -6.64 5.41
C GLU A 20 17.28 -6.02 5.85
N TYR A 21 16.71 -5.12 5.04
CA TYR A 21 15.33 -4.67 5.24
C TYR A 21 14.45 -5.92 5.13
N GLN A 22 14.27 -6.60 6.27
CA GLN A 22 13.25 -7.59 6.45
C GLN A 22 11.93 -6.83 6.41
N LYS A 23 11.45 -6.66 5.18
CA LYS A 23 10.04 -6.46 4.85
C LYS A 23 9.22 -7.30 5.86
N PRO A 24 8.38 -6.66 6.69
CA PRO A 24 7.61 -7.39 7.69
C PRO A 24 6.83 -8.50 6.99
N VAL A 25 6.84 -9.69 7.61
CA VAL A 25 6.18 -10.89 7.09
C VAL A 25 4.68 -10.63 6.99
N VAL A 26 4.24 -10.21 5.81
CA VAL A 26 2.82 -10.08 5.46
C VAL A 26 2.26 -11.48 5.43
N THR A 27 1.53 -11.86 6.49
CA THR A 27 0.77 -13.10 6.48
C THR A 27 -0.53 -12.84 5.72
N SER A 28 -0.44 -12.75 4.39
CA SER A 28 -1.61 -12.61 3.53
C SER A 28 -2.44 -13.89 3.56
N THR A 29 -3.36 -13.98 4.51
CA THR A 29 -4.36 -15.05 4.54
C THR A 29 -5.46 -14.71 3.52
N HIS A 30 -5.18 -14.91 2.23
CA HIS A 30 -6.19 -14.81 1.19
C HIS A 30 -7.16 -16.00 1.32
N LYS A 31 -8.31 -15.81 1.97
CA LYS A 31 -9.41 -16.77 1.86
C LYS A 31 -10.05 -16.61 0.47
N LYS A 32 -9.61 -17.41 -0.50
CA LYS A 32 -10.30 -17.59 -1.80
C LYS A 32 -11.69 -18.17 -1.54
N GLN A 33 -12.73 -17.35 -1.53
CA GLN A 33 -14.09 -17.83 -1.76
C GLN A 33 -14.35 -17.83 -3.27
N THR A 34 -14.63 -19.03 -3.78
CA THR A 34 -15.17 -19.28 -5.11
C THR A 34 -16.64 -18.85 -5.13
N GLN A 35 -17.05 -17.83 -5.89
CA GLN A 35 -18.44 -17.72 -6.38
C GLN A 35 -18.71 -16.52 -7.30
N GLN A 36 -19.31 -16.82 -8.46
CA GLN A 36 -20.35 -16.07 -9.19
C GLN A 36 -20.36 -14.55 -8.98
N TYR A 37 -20.04 -13.78 -10.03
CA TYR A 37 -20.06 -12.31 -10.06
C TYR A 37 -21.39 -11.74 -9.53
N GLN A 38 -21.44 -11.45 -8.23
CA GLN A 38 -22.51 -10.69 -7.60
C GLN A 38 -22.33 -9.25 -8.06
N LYS A 39 -23.24 -8.80 -8.93
CA LYS A 39 -23.23 -7.49 -9.60
C LYS A 39 -23.11 -6.28 -8.64
N PHE A 40 -23.34 -6.49 -7.34
CA PHE A 40 -22.97 -5.62 -6.23
C PHE A 40 -22.65 -6.53 -5.04
N GLY A 41 -21.41 -6.58 -4.55
CA GLY A 41 -21.08 -7.39 -3.36
C GLY A 41 -19.69 -8.00 -3.30
N SER A 42 -18.84 -7.80 -4.30
CA SER A 42 -17.43 -8.16 -4.17
C SER A 42 -16.77 -7.31 -3.09
N THR A 43 -16.19 -7.97 -2.09
CA THR A 43 -15.48 -7.34 -0.99
C THR A 43 -14.13 -8.01 -0.79
N ASP A 44 -13.12 -7.23 -0.40
CA ASP A 44 -11.82 -7.73 0.04
C ASP A 44 -11.45 -7.03 1.35
N SER A 45 -10.46 -7.55 2.06
CA SER A 45 -10.03 -6.97 3.32
C SER A 45 -8.57 -7.25 3.61
N ILE A 46 -7.91 -6.32 4.28
CA ILE A 46 -6.54 -6.46 4.77
C ILE A 46 -6.47 -6.11 6.25
N SER A 47 -5.55 -6.73 6.97
CA SER A 47 -5.28 -6.40 8.38
C SER A 47 -3.93 -5.71 8.49
N ILE A 48 -3.91 -4.56 9.14
CA ILE A 48 -2.68 -3.79 9.39
C ILE A 48 -2.51 -3.60 10.89
N THR A 49 -1.28 -3.77 11.38
CA THR A 49 -0.90 -3.42 12.75
C THR A 49 -0.58 -1.93 12.82
N ASP A 50 -1.27 -1.22 13.70
CA ASP A 50 -1.14 0.22 13.87
C ASP A 50 0.01 0.62 14.83
N THR A 51 0.18 1.91 15.09
CA THR A 51 1.13 2.49 16.05
C THR A 51 1.01 1.90 17.46
N ASP A 52 -0.21 1.59 17.89
CA ASP A 52 -0.54 1.14 19.23
C ASP A 52 -0.56 -0.40 19.37
N ASP A 53 0.13 -1.12 18.46
CA ASP A 53 0.11 -2.59 18.32
C ASP A 53 -1.29 -3.20 18.11
N THR A 54 -2.28 -2.35 17.78
CA THR A 54 -3.66 -2.76 17.51
C THR A 54 -3.79 -3.20 16.06
N VAL A 55 -4.44 -4.35 15.82
CA VAL A 55 -4.72 -4.84 14.47
C VAL A 55 -6.04 -4.27 13.98
N ILE A 56 -6.00 -3.49 12.90
CA ILE A 56 -7.16 -2.90 12.26
C ILE A 56 -7.44 -3.63 10.94
N GLU A 57 -8.69 -4.09 10.77
CA GLU A 57 -9.17 -4.70 9.53
C GLU A 57 -9.80 -3.63 8.63
N TYR A 58 -9.19 -3.40 7.47
CA TYR A 58 -9.68 -2.51 6.43
C TYR A 58 -10.45 -3.32 5.39
N LYS A 59 -11.67 -2.88 5.05
CA LYS A 59 -12.59 -3.56 4.13
C LYS A 59 -12.86 -2.71 2.91
N PHE A 60 -12.71 -3.34 1.75
CA PHE A 60 -12.98 -2.76 0.45
C PHE A 60 -14.26 -3.34 -0.13
N GLN A 61 -14.99 -2.51 -0.86
CA GLN A 61 -16.16 -2.94 -1.62
C GLN A 61 -16.06 -2.40 -3.05
N PHE A 62 -16.34 -3.26 -4.02
CA PHE A 62 -16.28 -2.84 -5.42
C PHE A 62 -17.48 -1.93 -5.73
N PRO A 63 -17.25 -0.68 -6.17
CA PRO A 63 -18.32 0.29 -6.36
C PRO A 63 -19.08 0.09 -7.69
N GLY A 64 -18.57 -0.79 -8.57
CA GLY A 64 -19.09 -0.99 -9.91
C GLY A 64 -18.13 -0.46 -10.97
N VAL A 65 -18.30 -0.95 -12.21
CA VAL A 65 -17.37 -0.63 -13.32
C VAL A 65 -17.42 0.84 -13.69
N GLU A 66 -18.62 1.40 -13.86
CA GLU A 66 -18.82 2.81 -14.22
C GLU A 66 -18.19 3.76 -13.18
N GLU A 67 -18.44 3.50 -11.91
CA GLU A 67 -17.88 4.27 -10.81
C GLU A 67 -16.36 4.14 -10.78
N THR A 68 -15.82 2.93 -10.93
CA THR A 68 -14.36 2.70 -10.93
C THR A 68 -13.65 3.46 -12.07
N VAL A 69 -14.21 3.46 -13.27
CA VAL A 69 -13.67 4.26 -14.40
C VAL A 69 -13.75 5.75 -14.08
N THR A 70 -14.87 6.20 -13.53
CA THR A 70 -15.09 7.60 -13.13
C THR A 70 -14.07 8.06 -12.08
N LEU A 71 -13.75 7.22 -11.08
CA LEU A 71 -12.70 7.52 -10.09
C LEU A 71 -11.35 7.76 -10.75
N LYS A 72 -10.96 6.90 -11.69
CA LYS A 72 -9.66 7.00 -12.39
C LYS A 72 -9.58 8.21 -13.33
N ASP A 73 -10.70 8.58 -13.94
CA ASP A 73 -10.77 9.74 -14.83
C ASP A 73 -10.81 11.06 -14.05
N ASN A 74 -11.53 11.11 -12.93
CA ASN A 74 -11.57 12.29 -12.05
C ASN A 74 -10.21 12.58 -11.38
N ALA A 75 -9.37 11.56 -11.23
CA ALA A 75 -8.02 11.71 -10.69
C ALA A 75 -6.99 12.19 -11.73
N LYS A 76 -7.41 12.86 -12.82
CA LYS A 76 -6.51 13.44 -13.82
C LYS A 76 -6.61 14.97 -13.82
N SER A 77 -5.48 15.64 -13.92
CA SER A 77 -5.43 17.09 -14.14
C SER A 77 -6.01 17.47 -15.52
N ALA A 78 -6.20 18.77 -15.76
CA ALA A 78 -6.61 19.27 -17.08
C ALA A 78 -5.63 18.87 -18.21
N ASP A 79 -4.36 18.63 -17.88
CA ASP A 79 -3.32 18.17 -18.80
C ASP A 79 -3.25 16.63 -18.93
N GLY A 80 -4.15 15.91 -18.28
CA GLY A 80 -4.21 14.44 -18.28
C GLY A 80 -3.21 13.76 -17.33
N VAL A 81 -2.52 14.52 -16.48
CA VAL A 81 -1.56 13.97 -15.50
C VAL A 81 -2.33 13.35 -14.33
N PHE A 82 -1.96 12.14 -13.94
CA PHE A 82 -2.59 11.45 -12.81
C PHE A 82 -2.23 12.09 -11.47
N ILE A 83 -3.25 12.40 -10.67
CA ILE A 83 -3.15 13.03 -9.35
C ILE A 83 -3.47 11.96 -8.30
N TRP A 84 -2.42 11.36 -7.74
CA TRP A 84 -2.54 10.31 -6.72
C TRP A 84 -3.35 10.76 -5.50
N HIS A 85 -3.21 12.02 -5.09
CA HIS A 85 -3.99 12.59 -3.99
C HIS A 85 -5.50 12.42 -4.22
N ASP A 86 -6.00 12.81 -5.40
CA ASP A 86 -7.42 12.76 -5.72
C ASP A 86 -7.91 11.33 -5.90
N TYR A 87 -7.05 10.45 -6.45
CA TYR A 87 -7.36 9.03 -6.56
C TYR A 87 -7.48 8.35 -5.21
N TYR A 88 -6.49 8.52 -4.33
CA TYR A 88 -6.49 7.95 -2.99
C TYR A 88 -7.63 8.49 -2.13
N LYS A 89 -7.94 9.78 -2.27
CA LYS A 89 -9.15 10.35 -1.67
C LYS A 89 -10.40 9.62 -2.12
N SER A 90 -10.55 9.42 -3.43
CA SER A 90 -11.71 8.74 -3.98
C SER A 90 -11.81 7.27 -3.55
N ILE A 91 -10.67 6.59 -3.40
CA ILE A 91 -10.62 5.22 -2.85
C ILE A 91 -11.10 5.21 -1.40
N MET A 92 -10.65 6.14 -0.56
CA MET A 92 -11.12 6.25 0.83
C MET A 92 -12.62 6.55 0.92
N ASP A 93 -13.14 7.41 0.04
CA ASP A 93 -14.53 7.85 0.05
C ASP A 93 -15.52 6.78 -0.45
N VAL A 94 -15.13 6.02 -1.48
CA VAL A 94 -16.05 5.17 -2.26
C VAL A 94 -15.76 3.68 -2.11
N VAL A 95 -14.49 3.30 -1.96
CA VAL A 95 -14.06 1.89 -2.01
C VAL A 95 -13.79 1.33 -0.62
N LEU A 96 -13.16 2.11 0.26
CA LEU A 96 -12.86 1.74 1.63
C LEU A 96 -14.10 1.95 2.52
N VAL A 97 -14.79 0.87 2.86
CA VAL A 97 -16.07 0.95 3.59
C VAL A 97 -15.92 0.86 5.11
N SER A 98 -14.81 0.33 5.61
CA SER A 98 -14.56 0.20 7.06
C SER A 98 -13.09 -0.01 7.39
N PRO A 99 -12.52 0.69 8.39
CA PRO A 99 -13.04 1.97 8.92
C PRO A 99 -13.11 3.01 7.80
N ARG A 100 -13.98 4.01 7.94
CA ARG A 100 -13.90 5.19 7.07
C ARG A 100 -12.69 6.01 7.49
N THR A 101 -11.85 6.34 6.54
CA THR A 101 -10.62 7.10 6.76
C THR A 101 -10.57 8.31 5.83
N ASP A 102 -9.72 9.26 6.17
CA ASP A 102 -9.34 10.41 5.39
C ASP A 102 -7.84 10.69 5.61
N PHE A 103 -7.29 11.71 4.97
CA PHE A 103 -5.88 12.03 5.14
C PHE A 103 -5.52 12.39 6.60
N ASP A 104 -6.43 13.04 7.33
CA ASP A 104 -6.20 13.41 8.73
C ASP A 104 -6.11 12.19 9.66
N TYR A 105 -6.88 11.14 9.38
CA TYR A 105 -6.75 9.84 10.05
C TYR A 105 -5.32 9.29 9.90
N TRP A 106 -4.76 9.34 8.68
CA TRP A 106 -3.45 8.77 8.39
C TRP A 106 -2.27 9.56 8.96
N GLU A 107 -2.46 10.80 9.41
CA GLU A 107 -1.44 11.55 10.16
C GLU A 107 -1.07 10.86 11.48
N ASN A 108 -1.98 10.05 12.04
CA ASN A 108 -1.80 9.38 13.33
C ASN A 108 -1.84 7.84 13.25
N HIS A 109 -2.14 7.27 12.08
CA HIS A 109 -2.29 5.82 11.88
C HIS A 109 -1.31 5.31 10.82
N LYS A 110 -0.75 4.12 11.04
CA LYS A 110 0.16 3.46 10.09
C LYS A 110 -0.60 2.73 9.00
N GLY A 111 0.08 2.51 7.88
CA GLY A 111 -0.40 1.61 6.81
C GLY A 111 -1.08 2.29 5.64
N PHE A 112 -1.11 3.63 5.57
CA PHE A 112 -1.70 4.37 4.46
C PHE A 112 -1.33 3.80 3.09
N GLY A 113 -0.02 3.67 2.79
CA GLY A 113 0.45 3.16 1.51
C GLY A 113 -0.04 1.74 1.21
N GLN A 114 -0.02 0.86 2.22
CA GLN A 114 -0.46 -0.53 2.07
C GLN A 114 -1.97 -0.63 1.84
N VAL A 115 -2.75 0.22 2.52
CA VAL A 115 -4.21 0.26 2.36
C VAL A 115 -4.61 0.85 1.02
N MET A 116 -3.93 1.90 0.57
CA MET A 116 -4.19 2.46 -0.75
C MET A 116 -3.78 1.49 -1.86
N GLU A 117 -2.61 0.86 -1.78
CA GLU A 117 -2.15 -0.14 -2.76
C GLU A 117 -3.13 -1.31 -2.85
N ALA A 118 -3.56 -1.86 -1.70
CA ALA A 118 -4.56 -2.92 -1.69
C ALA A 118 -5.90 -2.49 -2.29
N GLY A 119 -6.32 -1.24 -2.07
CA GLY A 119 -7.51 -0.66 -2.71
C GLY A 119 -7.37 -0.53 -4.23
N VAL A 120 -6.22 -0.09 -4.71
CA VAL A 120 -5.91 -0.03 -6.15
C VAL A 120 -5.93 -1.42 -6.77
N ASP A 121 -5.18 -2.36 -6.20
CA ASP A 121 -5.11 -3.74 -6.66
C ASP A 121 -6.50 -4.39 -6.69
N PHE A 122 -7.30 -4.15 -5.66
CA PHE A 122 -8.67 -4.64 -5.59
C PHE A 122 -9.52 -4.13 -6.76
N LEU A 123 -9.45 -2.84 -7.10
CA LEU A 123 -10.15 -2.29 -8.26
C LEU A 123 -9.63 -2.83 -9.59
N GLU A 124 -8.31 -2.94 -9.75
CA GLU A 124 -7.69 -3.38 -11.00
C GLU A 124 -8.02 -4.84 -11.36
N ARG A 125 -8.12 -5.72 -10.35
CA ARG A 125 -8.60 -7.11 -10.55
C ARG A 125 -9.96 -7.14 -11.24
N PHE A 126 -10.90 -6.25 -10.90
CA PHE A 126 -12.22 -6.26 -11.56
C PHE A 126 -12.23 -5.62 -12.96
N LEU A 127 -11.21 -4.85 -13.32
CA LEU A 127 -11.14 -4.17 -14.62
C LEU A 127 -10.35 -4.95 -15.68
N TYR A 128 -9.35 -5.73 -15.28
CA TYR A 128 -8.40 -6.36 -16.19
C TYR A 128 -8.33 -7.90 -16.12
N GLU A 129 -9.11 -8.53 -15.24
CA GLU A 129 -9.24 -10.00 -15.12
C GLU A 129 -10.39 -10.55 -15.97
#